data_AF-A0A847ZF49-F1
#
_entry.id   AF-A0A847ZF49-F1
#
_cell.length_a   1.000
_cell.length_b   1.000
_cell.length_c   1.000
_cell.angle_alpha   90.00
_cell.angle_beta   90.00
_cell.angle_gamma   90.00
#
_symmetry.space_group_name_H-M   'P 1'
#
loop_
_entity.id
_entity.type
_entity.pdbx_description
1 polymer ?
#
loop_
_entity_poly.entity_id
_entity_poly.type
_entity_poly.pdbx_seq_one_letter_code
_entity_poly.pdbx_strand_id
1 'polypeptide(L)'
;MVVYVNTQGARLVKEGRHLLVKKGEDTYHTLFTYKLKQIVLFGNIEISHRAMAQIMRYEIDTVFLTQNGRYLGRIASPESRNVFLHKRQYALLDDPAFGLRMARSIVAGKMANMATLLMRIRRSREIENAGRKAREIQQLTPLLEKAESVDSVRGYEGRASALYFDAFASGFIDNQGFTRRVRRPPTDPVNS
;
A
#
# COMPACT_ATOMS: atom_id res chain seq x y z
N MET A 1 -3.38 -4.50 16.76
CA MET A 1 -4.51 -4.94 15.92
C MET A 1 -4.92 -3.79 15.01
N VAL A 2 -5.29 -4.09 13.77
CA VAL A 2 -5.92 -3.13 12.84
C VAL A 2 -7.41 -3.43 12.82
N VAL A 3 -8.25 -2.41 12.96
CA VAL A 3 -9.72 -2.55 12.96
C VAL A 3 -10.30 -1.81 11.78
N TYR A 4 -11.25 -2.46 11.10
CA TYR A 4 -11.99 -1.90 9.97
C TYR A 4 -13.42 -1.65 10.42
N VAL A 5 -13.90 -0.42 10.25
CA VAL A 5 -15.30 -0.05 10.54
C VAL A 5 -15.95 0.39 9.25
N ASN A 6 -16.82 -0.46 8.72
CA ASN A 6 -17.51 -0.27 7.45
C ASN A 6 -19.05 -0.26 7.58
N THR A 7 -19.58 -0.45 8.78
CA THR A 7 -21.01 -0.36 9.06
C THR A 7 -21.46 1.10 8.98
N GLN A 8 -22.21 1.45 7.94
CA GLN A 8 -22.69 2.82 7.75
C GLN A 8 -23.60 3.27 8.89
N GLY A 9 -23.42 4.52 9.33
CA GLY A 9 -24.11 5.11 10.48
C GLY A 9 -23.57 4.64 11.83
N ALA A 10 -22.47 3.90 11.87
CA ALA A 10 -21.82 3.56 13.14
C ALA A 10 -21.09 4.77 13.74
N ARG A 11 -20.90 4.72 15.05
CA ARG A 11 -20.27 5.78 15.85
C ARG A 11 -19.19 5.21 16.76
N LEU A 12 -18.02 5.83 16.74
CA LEU A 12 -16.96 5.60 17.72
C LEU A 12 -17.16 6.48 18.95
N VAL A 13 -17.37 5.83 20.09
CA VAL A 13 -17.60 6.49 21.39
C VAL A 13 -16.55 6.05 22.40
N LYS A 14 -16.07 6.99 23.22
CA LYS A 14 -15.17 6.66 24.34
C LYS A 14 -15.98 6.15 25.52
N GLU A 15 -15.58 5.03 26.08
CA GLU A 15 -16.04 4.55 27.39
C GLU A 15 -14.83 4.15 28.23
N GLY A 16 -14.57 4.86 29.33
CA GLY A 16 -13.38 4.63 30.15
C GLY A 16 -12.08 4.73 29.35
N ARG A 17 -11.37 3.59 29.21
CA ARG A 17 -10.14 3.44 28.40
C ARG A 17 -10.37 2.71 27.07
N HIS A 18 -11.62 2.45 26.72
CA HIS A 18 -12.03 1.70 25.53
C HIS A 18 -12.65 2.63 24.49
N LEU A 19 -12.66 2.17 23.25
CA LEU A 19 -13.47 2.75 22.17
C LEU A 19 -14.58 1.75 21.86
N LEU A 20 -15.83 2.19 21.93
CA LEU A 20 -17.00 1.41 21.54
C LEU A 20 -17.36 1.73 20.09
N VAL A 21 -17.65 0.70 19.31
CA VAL A 21 -18.32 0.82 18.01
C VAL A 21 -19.80 0.62 18.24
N LYS A 22 -20.58 1.71 18.13
CA LYS A 22 -22.03 1.70 18.32
C LYS A 22 -22.78 1.94 17.02
N LYS A 23 -24.02 1.48 16.93
CA LYS A 23 -24.99 1.93 15.92
C LYS A 23 -26.35 1.99 16.58
N GLY A 24 -26.93 3.19 16.69
CA GLY A 24 -28.06 3.40 17.60
C GLY A 24 -27.64 3.12 19.05
N GLU A 25 -28.45 2.36 19.78
CA GLU A 25 -28.19 1.96 21.17
C GLU A 25 -27.27 0.73 21.28
N ASP A 26 -27.12 -0.04 20.20
CA ASP A 26 -26.38 -1.30 20.21
C ASP A 26 -24.87 -1.07 20.17
N THR A 27 -24.16 -1.83 21.00
CA THR A 27 -22.69 -1.89 21.00
C THR A 27 -22.22 -3.13 20.27
N TYR A 28 -21.63 -2.94 19.09
CA TYR A 28 -21.13 -4.03 18.26
C TYR A 28 -19.80 -4.57 18.78
N HIS A 29 -18.89 -3.66 19.14
CA HIS A 29 -17.54 -4.01 19.55
C HIS A 29 -16.99 -3.07 20.60
N THR A 30 -16.27 -3.65 21.56
CA THR A 30 -15.43 -2.93 22.53
C THR A 30 -13.97 -3.08 22.12
N LEU A 31 -13.35 -1.96 21.74
CA LEU A 31 -11.97 -1.91 21.28
C LEU A 31 -11.07 -1.42 22.41
N PHE A 32 -10.12 -2.26 22.79
CA PHE A 32 -9.12 -1.94 23.81
C PHE A 32 -7.99 -1.11 23.19
N THR A 33 -7.89 0.16 23.58
CA THR A 33 -6.93 1.14 23.03
C THR A 33 -5.48 0.63 23.01
N TYR A 34 -5.02 -0.01 24.08
CA TYR A 34 -3.66 -0.56 24.18
C TYR A 34 -3.37 -1.72 23.19
N LYS A 35 -4.40 -2.33 22.61
CA LYS A 35 -4.27 -3.37 21.58
C LYS A 35 -4.41 -2.80 20.17
N LEU A 36 -4.87 -1.56 20.02
CA LEU A 36 -5.10 -0.92 18.73
C LEU A 36 -3.81 -0.31 18.19
N LYS A 37 -3.48 -0.68 16.95
CA LYS A 37 -2.41 -0.04 16.17
C LYS A 37 -3.00 0.94 15.16
N GLN A 38 -4.12 0.56 14.55
CA GLN A 38 -4.75 1.36 13.51
C GLN A 38 -6.27 1.12 13.45
N ILE A 39 -7.01 2.16 13.09
CA ILE A 39 -8.45 2.12 12.79
C ILE A 39 -8.65 2.60 11.35
N VAL A 40 -9.40 1.87 10.55
CA VAL A 40 -9.74 2.24 9.16
C VAL A 40 -11.24 2.41 9.05
N LEU A 41 -11.69 3.60 8.69
CA LEU A 41 -13.09 4.01 8.67
C LEU A 41 -13.57 4.19 7.23
N PHE A 42 -14.68 3.56 6.87
CA PHE A 42 -15.24 3.57 5.52
C PHE A 42 -16.59 4.29 5.49
N GLY A 43 -16.65 5.38 4.74
CA GLY A 43 -17.90 6.09 4.48
C GLY A 43 -18.39 6.86 5.71
N ASN A 44 -19.69 6.74 5.99
CA ASN A 44 -20.37 7.51 7.03
C ASN A 44 -20.19 6.87 8.42
N ILE A 45 -19.04 7.15 9.05
CA ILE A 45 -18.74 6.76 10.43
C ILE A 45 -18.51 8.01 11.27
N GLU A 46 -19.27 8.15 12.34
CA GLU A 46 -19.10 9.26 13.28
C GLU A 46 -18.03 8.94 14.34
N ILE A 47 -17.30 9.97 14.77
CA ILE A 47 -16.38 9.86 15.91
C ILE A 47 -16.75 10.96 16.90
N SER A 48 -17.11 10.57 18.11
CA SER A 48 -17.31 11.55 19.17
C SER A 48 -16.00 12.24 19.53
N HIS A 49 -16.04 13.52 19.92
CA HIS A 49 -14.83 14.27 20.28
C HIS A 49 -13.98 13.57 21.35
N ARG A 50 -14.62 12.94 22.36
CA ARG A 50 -13.92 12.18 23.41
C ARG A 50 -13.21 10.93 22.88
N ALA A 51 -13.82 10.23 21.91
CA ALA A 51 -13.19 9.11 21.21
C ALA A 51 -11.99 9.59 20.40
N MET A 52 -12.16 10.69 19.67
CA MET A 52 -11.11 11.30 18.87
C MET A 52 -9.90 11.70 19.72
N ALA A 53 -10.12 12.41 20.82
CA ALA A 53 -9.06 12.80 21.75
C ALA A 53 -8.32 11.57 22.33
N GLN A 54 -9.05 10.48 22.59
CA GLN A 54 -8.44 9.24 23.07
C GLN A 54 -7.59 8.58 21.97
N ILE A 55 -8.08 8.51 20.74
CA ILE A 55 -7.34 7.99 19.58
C ILE A 55 -6.00 8.72 19.43
N MET A 56 -6.01 10.06 19.45
CA MET A 56 -4.80 10.87 19.34
C MET A 56 -3.86 10.66 20.54
N ARG A 57 -4.39 10.59 21.77
CA ARG A 57 -3.59 10.43 22.99
C ARG A 57 -2.84 9.09 23.04
N TYR A 58 -3.45 8.04 22.51
CA TYR A 58 -2.84 6.71 22.41
C TYR A 58 -2.12 6.51 21.06
N GLU A 59 -1.97 7.57 20.26
CA GLU A 59 -1.27 7.55 18.97
C GLU A 59 -1.77 6.45 18.03
N ILE A 60 -3.08 6.20 18.03
CA ILE A 60 -3.71 5.19 17.19
C ILE A 60 -3.89 5.76 15.79
N ASP A 61 -3.17 5.23 14.80
CA ASP A 61 -3.29 5.66 13.41
C ASP A 61 -4.72 5.45 12.90
N THR A 62 -5.36 6.49 12.39
CA THR A 62 -6.76 6.43 11.99
C THR A 62 -6.92 6.92 10.57
N VAL A 63 -7.32 6.02 9.67
CA VAL A 63 -7.44 6.27 8.23
C VAL A 63 -8.91 6.44 7.86
N PHE A 64 -9.20 7.49 7.09
CA PHE A 64 -10.53 7.80 6.59
C PHE A 64 -10.60 7.50 5.10
N LEU A 65 -11.57 6.68 4.71
CA LEU A 65 -11.84 6.28 3.34
C LEU A 65 -13.29 6.60 2.99
N THR A 66 -13.59 6.81 1.71
CA THR A 66 -14.97 6.77 1.23
C THR A 66 -15.56 5.37 1.43
N GLN A 67 -16.88 5.22 1.26
CA GLN A 67 -17.51 3.91 1.31
C GLN A 67 -16.88 2.90 0.32
N ASN A 68 -16.40 3.39 -0.83
CA ASN A 68 -15.74 2.59 -1.86
C ASN A 68 -14.21 2.50 -1.68
N GLY A 69 -13.68 2.83 -0.49
CA GLY A 69 -12.26 2.65 -0.17
C GLY A 69 -11.30 3.73 -0.68
N ARG A 70 -11.80 4.83 -1.29
CA ARG A 70 -10.93 5.93 -1.72
C ARG A 70 -10.41 6.70 -0.51
N TYR A 71 -9.09 6.88 -0.42
CA TYR A 71 -8.46 7.63 0.66
C TYR A 71 -8.93 9.10 0.72
N LEU A 72 -9.34 9.52 1.92
CA LEU A 72 -9.74 10.89 2.23
C LEU A 72 -8.70 11.62 3.09
N GLY A 73 -8.15 10.93 4.09
CA GLY A 73 -7.21 11.51 5.02
C GLY A 73 -6.84 10.55 6.13
N ARG A 74 -5.98 10.98 7.04
CA ARG A 74 -5.60 10.22 8.22
C ARG A 74 -5.30 11.13 9.41
N ILE A 75 -5.52 10.61 10.60
CA ILE A 75 -4.97 11.12 11.85
C ILE A 75 -3.84 10.17 12.21
N ALA A 76 -2.61 10.65 12.05
CA ALA A 76 -1.42 9.88 12.35
C ALA A 76 -0.78 10.34 13.65
N SER A 77 0.06 9.48 14.23
CA SER A 77 0.93 9.84 15.33
C SER A 77 1.81 11.06 14.97
N PRO A 78 2.25 11.84 15.96
CA PRO A 78 3.22 12.91 15.72
C PRO A 78 4.44 12.38 14.97
N GLU A 79 5.01 13.20 14.07
CA GLU A 79 6.22 12.82 13.35
C GLU A 79 7.38 12.52 14.31
N SER A 80 8.32 11.71 13.82
CA SER A 80 9.54 11.40 14.55
C SER A 80 10.22 12.69 15.00
N ARG A 81 10.56 12.78 16.29
CA ARG A 81 11.28 13.93 16.86
C ARG A 81 12.76 13.96 16.45
N ASN A 82 13.21 13.06 15.57
CA ASN A 82 14.60 13.00 15.13
C ASN A 82 14.89 14.07 14.07
N VAL A 83 15.09 15.31 14.54
CA VAL A 83 15.42 16.47 13.71
C VAL A 83 16.68 16.23 12.87
N PHE A 84 17.67 15.50 13.39
CA PHE A 84 18.90 15.20 12.65
C PHE A 84 18.64 14.35 11.40
N LEU A 85 17.73 13.38 11.49
CA LEU A 85 17.34 12.57 10.36
C LEU A 85 16.60 13.41 9.31
N HIS A 86 15.67 14.27 9.72
CA HIS A 86 14.96 15.16 8.79
C HIS A 86 15.93 16.12 8.10
N LYS A 87 16.84 16.75 8.84
CA LYS A 87 17.88 17.61 8.25
C LYS A 87 18.72 16.86 7.22
N ARG A 88 19.08 15.59 7.51
CA ARG A 88 19.83 14.77 6.55
C ARG A 88 19.00 14.40 5.33
N GLN A 89 17.72 14.08 5.49
CA GLN A 89 16.80 13.80 4.37
C GLN A 89 16.64 15.01 3.46
N TYR A 90 16.47 16.21 4.01
CA TYR A 90 16.40 17.44 3.23
C TYR A 90 17.72 17.72 2.49
N ALA A 91 18.87 17.58 3.17
CA ALA A 91 20.17 17.74 2.51
C ALA A 91 20.41 16.74 1.38
N LEU A 92 19.88 15.52 1.50
CA LEU A 92 19.99 14.47 0.47
C LEU A 92 18.98 14.64 -0.67
N LEU A 93 17.89 15.38 -0.45
CA LEU A 93 16.92 15.71 -1.49
C LEU A 93 17.56 16.53 -2.62
N ASP A 94 18.52 17.38 -2.25
CA ASP A 94 19.28 18.24 -3.17
C ASP A 94 20.52 17.54 -3.77
N ASP A 95 20.75 16.24 -3.49
CA ASP A 95 21.82 15.43 -4.10
C ASP A 95 21.24 14.53 -5.21
N PRO A 96 21.40 14.90 -6.50
CA PRO A 96 20.88 14.11 -7.62
C PRO A 96 21.48 12.72 -7.71
N ALA A 97 22.74 12.55 -7.29
CA ALA A 97 23.41 11.25 -7.30
C ALA A 97 22.81 10.33 -6.23
N PHE A 98 22.50 10.86 -5.05
CA PHE A 98 21.75 10.12 -4.03
C PHE A 98 20.34 9.75 -4.52
N GLY A 99 19.61 10.71 -5.08
CA GLY A 99 18.27 10.48 -5.64
C GLY A 99 18.28 9.37 -6.70
N LEU A 100 19.26 9.38 -7.60
CA LEU A 100 19.43 8.36 -8.62
C LEU A 100 19.74 6.98 -8.01
N ARG A 101 20.68 6.91 -7.05
CA ARG A 101 20.99 5.64 -6.35
C ARG A 101 19.76 5.07 -5.65
N MET A 102 19.00 5.90 -4.93
CA MET A 102 17.76 5.50 -4.25
C MET A 102 16.70 5.00 -5.24
N ALA A 103 16.50 5.69 -6.36
CA ALA A 103 15.56 5.29 -7.39
C ALA A 103 15.94 3.92 -7.98
N ARG A 104 17.22 3.70 -8.31
CA ARG A 104 17.72 2.40 -8.79
C ARG A 104 17.46 1.29 -7.76
N SER A 105 17.75 1.52 -6.48
CA SER A 105 17.52 0.52 -5.42
C SER A 105 16.04 0.15 -5.26
N ILE A 106 15.14 1.14 -5.28
CA ILE A 106 13.69 0.90 -5.16
C ILE A 106 13.19 0.07 -6.36
N VAL A 107 13.57 0.44 -7.58
CA VAL A 107 13.15 -0.26 -8.79
C VAL A 107 13.76 -1.66 -8.85
N ALA A 108 15.02 -1.84 -8.46
CA ALA A 108 15.67 -3.15 -8.40
C ALA A 108 14.93 -4.10 -7.45
N GLY A 109 14.56 -3.63 -6.26
CA GLY A 109 13.76 -4.39 -5.31
C GLY A 109 12.39 -4.76 -5.86
N LYS A 110 11.72 -3.83 -6.56
CA LYS A 110 10.45 -4.11 -7.24
C LYS A 110 10.61 -5.17 -8.32
N MET A 111 11.62 -5.07 -9.18
CA MET A 111 11.90 -6.03 -10.25
C MET A 111 12.20 -7.42 -9.71
N ALA A 112 12.99 -7.51 -8.64
CA ALA A 112 13.30 -8.77 -7.96
C ALA A 112 12.03 -9.45 -7.42
N ASN A 113 11.14 -8.69 -6.77
CA ASN A 113 9.86 -9.20 -6.27
C ASN A 113 8.94 -9.68 -7.41
N MET A 114 8.86 -8.92 -8.51
CA MET A 114 8.07 -9.29 -9.69
C MET A 114 8.58 -10.59 -10.32
N ALA A 115 9.89 -10.70 -10.56
CA ALA A 115 10.50 -11.92 -11.10
C ALA A 115 10.29 -13.12 -10.15
N THR A 116 10.39 -12.91 -8.83
CA THR A 116 10.16 -13.95 -7.83
C THR A 116 8.73 -14.49 -7.89
N LEU A 117 7.73 -13.61 -8.00
CA LEU A 117 6.33 -14.04 -8.11
C LEU A 117 6.09 -14.82 -9.41
N LEU A 118 6.61 -14.33 -10.54
CA LEU A 118 6.47 -15.03 -11.82
C LEU A 118 7.15 -16.40 -11.82
N MET A 119 8.33 -16.53 -11.20
CA MET A 119 8.98 -17.83 -11.01
C MET A 119 8.17 -18.77 -10.13
N ARG A 120 7.48 -18.24 -9.11
CA ARG A 120 6.55 -19.02 -8.30
C ARG A 120 5.36 -19.51 -9.12
N ILE A 121 4.75 -18.63 -9.94
CA ILE A 121 3.66 -18.99 -10.85
C ILE A 121 4.11 -20.09 -11.82
N ARG A 122 5.28 -19.93 -12.43
CA ARG A 122 5.90 -20.96 -13.30
C ARG A 122 5.98 -22.31 -12.58
N ARG A 123 6.49 -22.34 -11.34
CA ARG A 123 6.66 -23.59 -10.58
C ARG A 123 5.32 -24.21 -10.17
N SER A 124 4.35 -23.41 -9.73
CA SER A 124 3.10 -23.93 -9.18
C SER A 124 2.05 -24.28 -10.23
N ARG A 125 2.17 -23.75 -11.46
CA ARG A 125 1.19 -23.92 -12.54
C ARG A 125 1.80 -24.41 -13.86
N GLU A 126 3.11 -24.66 -13.88
CA GLU A 126 3.86 -25.11 -15.07
C GLU A 126 3.77 -24.17 -16.28
N ILE A 127 3.61 -22.86 -16.03
CA ILE A 127 3.46 -21.85 -17.08
C ILE A 127 4.82 -21.31 -17.49
N GLU A 128 5.37 -21.80 -18.61
CA GLU A 128 6.70 -21.40 -19.06
C GLU A 128 6.78 -19.92 -19.49
N ASN A 129 5.67 -19.31 -19.95
CA ASN A 129 5.66 -17.86 -20.26
C ASN A 129 6.02 -17.02 -19.02
N ALA A 130 5.50 -17.37 -17.84
CA ALA A 130 5.84 -16.66 -16.60
C ALA A 130 7.33 -16.79 -16.26
N GLY A 131 7.92 -17.98 -16.47
CA GLY A 131 9.36 -18.19 -16.34
C GLY A 131 10.18 -17.34 -17.31
N ARG A 132 9.75 -17.28 -18.58
CA ARG A 132 10.39 -16.44 -19.61
C ARG A 132 10.35 -14.96 -19.23
N LYS A 133 9.18 -14.43 -18.86
CA LYS A 133 9.02 -13.04 -18.44
C LYS A 133 9.82 -12.70 -17.18
N ALA A 134 9.93 -13.63 -16.23
CA ALA A 134 10.80 -13.46 -15.07
C ALA A 134 12.28 -13.28 -15.46
N ARG A 135 12.78 -14.12 -16.38
CA ARG A 135 14.16 -14.02 -16.91
C ARG A 135 14.38 -12.72 -17.67
N GLU A 136 13.41 -12.31 -18.51
CA GLU A 136 13.46 -11.02 -19.22
C GLU A 136 13.55 -9.83 -18.22
N ILE A 137 12.80 -9.86 -17.12
CA ILE A 137 12.90 -8.85 -16.05
C ILE A 137 14.28 -8.88 -15.39
N GLN A 138 14.83 -10.07 -15.09
CA GLN A 138 16.16 -10.20 -14.48
C GLN A 138 17.28 -9.65 -15.39
N GLN A 139 17.13 -9.79 -16.71
CA GLN A 139 18.08 -9.23 -17.69
C GLN A 139 18.07 -7.69 -17.73
N LEU A 140 17.02 -7.04 -17.24
CA LEU A 140 16.96 -5.58 -17.14
C LEU A 140 17.74 -5.04 -15.93
N THR A 141 18.02 -5.86 -14.90
CA THR A 141 18.68 -5.41 -13.66
C THR A 141 20.07 -4.81 -13.91
N PRO A 142 20.98 -5.43 -14.70
CA PRO A 142 22.29 -4.82 -14.98
C PRO A 142 22.19 -3.52 -15.79
N LEU A 143 21.11 -3.34 -16.56
CA LEU A 143 20.87 -2.10 -17.31
C LEU A 143 20.35 -0.99 -16.39
N LEU A 144 19.47 -1.33 -15.44
CA LEU A 144 19.01 -0.42 -14.41
C LEU A 144 20.16 0.14 -13.56
N GLU A 145 21.15 -0.70 -13.22
CA GLU A 145 22.34 -0.28 -12.47
C GLU A 145 23.16 0.79 -13.21
N LYS A 146 23.15 0.75 -14.54
CA LYS A 146 23.84 1.70 -15.43
C LYS A 146 22.98 2.91 -15.83
N ALA A 147 21.72 2.98 -15.40
CA ALA A 147 20.79 4.03 -15.82
C ALA A 147 21.22 5.42 -15.32
N GLU A 148 21.58 6.35 -16.21
CA GLU A 148 22.20 7.63 -15.86
C GLU A 148 21.22 8.71 -15.34
N SER A 149 19.91 8.47 -15.41
CA SER A 149 18.90 9.42 -14.96
C SER A 149 17.70 8.74 -14.29
N VAL A 150 16.96 9.50 -13.49
CA VAL A 150 15.71 9.03 -12.86
C VAL A 150 14.66 8.68 -13.92
N ASP A 151 14.65 9.37 -15.06
CA ASP A 151 13.73 9.06 -16.15
C ASP A 151 14.09 7.75 -16.86
N SER A 152 15.39 7.46 -17.04
CA SER A 152 15.84 6.15 -17.50
C SER A 152 15.43 5.04 -16.53
N VAL A 153 15.56 5.29 -15.22
CA VAL A 153 15.10 4.35 -14.16
C VAL A 153 13.59 4.10 -14.27
N ARG A 154 12.77 5.14 -14.48
CA ARG A 154 11.32 5.00 -14.75
C ARG A 154 11.05 4.18 -16.01
N GLY A 155 11.83 4.36 -17.06
CA GLY A 155 11.72 3.56 -18.29
C GLY A 155 11.93 2.06 -18.04
N TYR A 156 12.95 1.69 -17.27
CA TYR A 156 13.18 0.30 -16.88
C TYR A 156 12.08 -0.26 -15.99
N GLU A 157 11.57 0.52 -15.04
CA GLU A 157 10.44 0.16 -14.18
C GLU A 157 9.17 -0.12 -15.00
N GLY A 158 8.89 0.73 -16.00
CA GLY A 158 7.75 0.59 -16.90
C GLY A 158 7.87 -0.67 -17.76
N ARG A 159 9.03 -0.90 -18.37
CA ARG A 159 9.30 -2.11 -19.17
C ARG A 159 9.16 -3.37 -18.31
N ALA A 160 9.75 -3.40 -17.12
CA ALA A 160 9.63 -4.54 -16.21
C ALA A 160 8.18 -4.77 -15.77
N SER A 161 7.43 -3.71 -15.50
CA SER A 161 6.00 -3.80 -15.15
C SER A 161 5.16 -4.34 -16.31
N ALA A 162 5.44 -3.94 -17.55
CA ALA A 162 4.75 -4.46 -18.73
C ALA A 162 4.97 -5.98 -18.90
N LEU A 163 6.23 -6.44 -18.78
CA LEU A 163 6.58 -7.85 -18.80
C LEU A 163 5.93 -8.63 -17.65
N TYR A 164 5.85 -8.03 -16.47
CA TYR A 164 5.20 -8.63 -15.32
C TYR A 164 3.71 -8.82 -15.55
N PHE A 165 2.98 -7.78 -15.95
CA PHE A 165 1.53 -7.86 -16.12
C PHE A 165 1.11 -8.74 -17.29
N ASP A 166 1.94 -8.88 -18.32
CA ASP A 166 1.74 -9.84 -19.42
C ASP A 166 1.61 -11.29 -18.93
N ALA A 167 2.45 -11.69 -17.98
CA ALA A 167 2.40 -13.04 -17.40
C ALA A 167 1.62 -13.14 -16.09
N PHE A 168 1.27 -12.03 -15.45
CA PHE A 168 0.61 -12.03 -14.13
C PHE A 168 -0.76 -12.73 -14.17
N ALA A 169 -1.53 -12.51 -15.23
CA ALA A 169 -2.86 -13.10 -15.43
C ALA A 169 -2.84 -14.64 -15.34
N SER A 170 -1.74 -15.24 -15.75
CA SER A 170 -1.56 -16.69 -15.76
C SER A 170 -1.51 -17.30 -14.35
N GLY A 171 -1.34 -16.47 -13.32
CA GLY A 171 -1.36 -16.87 -11.91
C GLY A 171 -2.76 -17.05 -11.31
N PHE A 172 -3.84 -16.68 -12.00
CA PHE A 172 -5.21 -16.73 -11.47
C PHE A 172 -5.87 -18.08 -11.68
N ILE A 173 -6.62 -18.56 -10.67
CA ILE A 173 -7.36 -19.85 -10.77
C ILE A 173 -8.42 -19.74 -11.86
N ASP A 174 -9.20 -18.67 -11.80
CA ASP A 174 -10.24 -18.36 -12.78
C ASP A 174 -9.88 -17.13 -13.61
N ASN A 175 -10.44 -17.05 -14.81
CA ASN A 175 -10.30 -15.86 -15.65
C ASN A 175 -11.05 -14.68 -15.03
N GLN A 176 -10.30 -13.73 -14.49
CA GLN A 176 -10.82 -12.50 -13.89
C GLN A 176 -10.97 -11.34 -14.91
N GLY A 177 -10.81 -11.61 -16.21
CA GLY A 177 -10.87 -10.59 -17.27
C GLY A 177 -9.66 -9.65 -17.32
N PHE A 178 -8.61 -9.94 -16.54
CA PHE A 178 -7.42 -9.09 -16.46
C PHE A 178 -6.56 -9.24 -17.71
N THR A 179 -6.45 -8.15 -18.48
CA THR A 179 -5.61 -8.09 -19.70
C THR A 179 -4.39 -7.20 -19.52
N ARG A 180 -4.54 -6.09 -18.79
CA ARG A 180 -3.48 -5.13 -18.50
C ARG A 180 -3.80 -4.34 -17.24
N ARG A 181 -2.80 -3.69 -16.67
CA ARG A 181 -3.01 -2.77 -15.55
C ARG A 181 -3.71 -1.49 -16.02
N VAL A 182 -4.91 -1.24 -15.52
CA VAL A 182 -5.68 -0.01 -15.75
C VAL A 182 -6.02 0.60 -14.40
N ARG A 183 -5.42 1.75 -14.08
CA ARG A 183 -5.57 2.35 -12.75
C ARG A 183 -6.85 3.18 -12.59
N ARG A 184 -7.28 3.92 -13.63
CA ARG A 184 -8.38 4.89 -13.53
C ARG A 184 -9.12 5.09 -14.86
N PRO A 185 -10.43 4.76 -14.94
CA PRO A 185 -11.17 3.89 -14.02
C PRO A 185 -10.71 2.42 -14.16
N PRO A 186 -10.79 1.60 -13.11
CA PRO A 186 -10.54 0.16 -13.23
C PRO A 186 -11.60 -0.49 -14.12
N THR A 187 -11.19 -1.47 -14.94
CA THR A 187 -12.03 -2.13 -15.95
C THR A 187 -12.43 -3.56 -15.60
N ASP A 188 -11.85 -4.10 -14.53
CA ASP A 188 -11.99 -5.49 -14.11
C ASP A 188 -11.74 -5.63 -12.60
N PRO A 189 -12.15 -6.76 -11.97
CA PRO A 189 -11.97 -7.00 -10.54
C PRO A 189 -10.52 -6.97 -10.06
N VAL A 190 -9.55 -7.30 -10.92
CA VAL A 190 -8.12 -7.33 -10.54
C VAL A 190 -7.55 -5.91 -10.46
N ASN A 191 -8.06 -4.99 -11.29
CA ASN A 191 -7.68 -3.58 -11.27
C ASN A 191 -8.43 -2.73 -10.22
N SER A 192 -9.53 -3.25 -9.66
CA SER A 192 -10.46 -2.52 -8.76
C SER A 192 -9.94 -2.29 -7.36
#